data_AF-A0A498FCJ8-F1
#
_entry.id   AF-A0A498FCJ8-F1
#
_cell.length_a   1.000
_cell.length_b   1.000
_cell.length_c   1.000
_cell.angle_alpha   90.00
_cell.angle_beta   90.00
_cell.angle_gamma   90.00
#
_symmetry.space_group_name_H-M   'P 1'
#
loop_
_entity.id
_entity.type
_entity.pdbx_description
1 polymer ?
#
loop_
_entity_poly.entity_id
_entity_poly.type
_entity_poly.pdbx_seq_one_letter_code
_entity_poly.pdbx_strand_id
1 'polypeptide(L)'
;MRTRWAALAVAVLLLLAGCAGAPASDLESPPENPDGVDPNDPDDTAWTGTVVRVVDGDTREVEFPNGEVDTVRLLGVDTPETSVGS
;
A
#
# COMPACT_ATOMS: atom_id res chain seq x y z
N MET A 1 31.28 -23.98 -38.04
CA MET A 1 29.93 -23.43 -38.33
C MET A 1 29.03 -23.43 -37.11
N ARG A 2 28.73 -24.58 -36.47
CA ARG A 2 27.88 -24.70 -35.26
C ARG A 2 28.08 -23.63 -34.17
N THR A 3 29.32 -23.26 -33.84
CA THR A 3 29.62 -22.27 -32.79
C THR A 3 29.20 -20.84 -33.15
N ARG A 4 29.26 -20.48 -34.44
CA ARG A 4 28.82 -19.16 -34.94
C ARG A 4 27.29 -19.03 -34.93
N TRP A 5 26.60 -20.14 -35.19
CA TRP A 5 25.15 -20.21 -35.15
C TRP A 5 24.64 -20.20 -33.70
N ALA A 6 25.34 -20.87 -32.78
CA ALA A 6 25.05 -20.80 -31.36
C ALA A 6 25.20 -19.37 -30.80
N ALA A 7 26.28 -18.66 -31.18
CA ALA A 7 26.48 -17.27 -30.78
C ALA A 7 25.38 -16.33 -31.31
N LEU A 8 24.96 -16.52 -32.56
CA LEU A 8 23.83 -15.79 -33.15
C LEU A 8 22.52 -16.06 -32.42
N ALA A 9 22.23 -17.33 -32.08
CA ALA A 9 21.02 -17.69 -31.35
C ALA A 9 20.98 -17.05 -29.95
N VAL A 10 22.11 -17.03 -29.23
CA VAL A 10 22.21 -16.39 -27.91
C VAL A 10 22.02 -14.88 -28.01
N ALA A 11 22.63 -14.22 -29.01
CA ALA A 11 22.46 -12.78 -29.21
C ALA A 11 21.00 -12.40 -29.52
N VAL A 12 20.30 -13.20 -30.34
CA VAL A 12 18.88 -13.01 -30.63
C VAL A 12 18.02 -13.21 -29.38
N LEU A 13 18.33 -14.22 -28.55
CA LEU A 13 17.61 -14.46 -27.30
C LEU A 13 17.75 -13.27 -26.32
N LEU A 14 18.95 -12.70 -26.20
CA LEU A 14 19.21 -11.52 -25.36
C LEU A 14 18.49 -10.27 -25.85
N LEU A 15 18.37 -10.08 -27.17
CA LEU A 15 17.60 -8.97 -27.76
C LEU A 15 16.09 -9.12 -27.51
N LEU A 16 15.56 -10.34 -27.55
CA LEU A 16 14.13 -10.61 -27.31
C LEU A 16 13.73 -10.55 -25.83
N ALA A 17 14.66 -10.80 -24.90
CA ALA A 17 14.40 -10.70 -23.45
C ALA A 17 14.04 -9.27 -23.00
N GLY A 18 14.42 -8.24 -23.77
CA GLY A 18 14.10 -6.85 -23.47
C GLY A 18 12.71 -6.37 -23.89
N CYS A 19 11.95 -7.17 -24.68
CA CYS A 19 10.61 -6.78 -25.14
C CYS A 19 9.47 -7.26 -24.22
N ALA A 20 9.77 -8.05 -23.19
CA ALA A 20 8.83 -8.34 -22.11
C ALA A 20 8.87 -7.19 -21.09
N GLY A 21 8.48 -5.99 -21.53
CA GLY A 21 8.21 -4.89 -20.61
C GLY A 21 7.08 -5.32 -19.69
N ALA A 22 7.35 -5.41 -18.39
CA ALA A 22 6.31 -5.50 -17.38
C ALA A 22 5.34 -4.33 -17.58
N PRO A 23 4.02 -4.51 -17.34
CA PRO A 23 3.13 -3.36 -17.29
C PRO A 23 3.73 -2.38 -16.29
N ALA A 24 4.01 -1.16 -16.75
CA ALA A 24 4.23 -0.06 -15.83
C ALA A 24 2.94 0.03 -15.01
N SER A 25 2.99 -0.34 -13.73
CA SER A 25 1.90 -0.02 -12.83
C SER A 25 1.67 1.48 -12.97
N ASP A 26 0.47 1.86 -13.39
CA ASP A 26 0.07 3.25 -13.53
C ASP A 26 0.23 3.93 -12.16
N LEU A 27 1.35 4.62 -11.95
CA LEU A 27 1.64 5.36 -10.71
C LEU A 27 0.92 6.72 -10.67
N GLU A 28 -0.02 6.99 -11.59
CA GLU A 28 -0.64 8.31 -11.77
C GLU A 28 -2.18 8.28 -11.80
N SER A 29 -2.82 7.13 -11.61
CA SER A 29 -4.27 7.07 -11.48
C SER A 29 -4.66 7.04 -10.00
N PRO A 30 -5.39 8.05 -9.48
CA PRO A 30 -5.99 7.97 -8.16
C PRO A 30 -6.81 6.67 -8.05
N PRO A 31 -6.76 5.96 -6.91
CA PRO A 31 -7.50 4.72 -6.77
C PRO A 31 -8.99 4.96 -7.04
N GLU A 32 -9.62 4.10 -7.85
CA GLU A 32 -11.05 4.18 -8.16
C GLU A 32 -11.92 4.05 -6.89
N ASN A 33 -11.37 3.47 -5.83
CA ASN A 33 -11.95 3.49 -4.49
C ASN A 33 -11.05 4.34 -3.56
N PRO A 34 -11.45 5.57 -3.17
CA PRO A 34 -10.62 6.46 -2.35
C PRO A 34 -10.32 5.88 -0.96
N ASP A 35 -11.11 4.90 -0.52
CA ASP A 35 -10.95 4.26 0.78
C ASP A 35 -9.91 3.13 0.75
N GLY A 36 -9.48 2.67 -0.44
CA GLY A 36 -8.48 1.61 -0.58
C GLY A 36 -8.89 0.24 -0.03
N VAL A 37 -10.13 0.13 0.49
CA VAL A 37 -10.66 -1.11 1.07
C VAL A 37 -11.34 -1.93 -0.03
N ASP A 38 -10.82 -3.12 -0.35
CA ASP A 38 -11.59 -4.15 -1.05
C ASP A 38 -12.16 -5.12 -0.02
N PRO A 39 -13.46 -5.03 0.32
CA PRO A 39 -14.07 -5.92 1.31
C PRO A 39 -14.09 -7.40 0.89
N ASN A 40 -13.66 -7.73 -0.34
CA ASN A 40 -13.54 -9.10 -0.84
C ASN A 40 -12.09 -9.59 -0.95
N ASP A 41 -11.10 -8.75 -0.67
CA ASP A 41 -9.70 -9.14 -0.62
C ASP A 41 -9.36 -9.61 0.81
N PRO A 42 -9.12 -10.92 1.03
CA PRO A 42 -8.80 -11.43 2.36
C PRO A 42 -7.43 -10.96 2.87
N ASP A 43 -6.57 -10.44 2.00
CA ASP A 43 -5.27 -9.86 2.36
C ASP A 43 -5.37 -8.36 2.67
N ASP A 44 -6.55 -7.76 2.45
CA ASP A 44 -6.79 -6.38 2.80
C ASP A 44 -6.97 -6.22 4.31
N THR A 45 -6.01 -5.53 4.90
CA THR A 45 -5.96 -5.22 6.33
C THR A 45 -6.43 -3.80 6.63
N ALA A 46 -6.97 -3.09 5.62
CA ALA A 46 -7.53 -1.77 5.79
C ALA A 46 -8.97 -1.84 6.34
N TRP A 47 -9.28 -0.92 7.25
CA TRP A 47 -10.61 -0.81 7.87
C TRP A 47 -11.06 0.64 7.83
N THR A 48 -12.30 0.85 7.40
CA THR A 48 -12.96 2.16 7.53
C THR A 48 -13.55 2.28 8.93
N GLY A 49 -13.12 3.29 9.68
CA GLY A 49 -13.65 3.62 11.01
C GLY A 49 -14.01 5.10 11.14
N THR A 50 -14.86 5.41 12.10
CA THR A 50 -15.29 6.79 12.40
C THR A 50 -14.47 7.34 13.56
N VAL A 51 -13.79 8.47 13.36
CA VAL A 51 -13.08 9.15 14.47
C VAL A 51 -14.11 9.73 15.43
N VAL A 52 -14.11 9.26 16.68
CA VAL A 52 -15.03 9.72 17.73
C VAL A 52 -14.36 10.67 18.73
N ARG A 53 -13.03 10.61 18.86
CA ARG A 53 -12.24 11.55 19.67
C ARG A 53 -10.84 11.76 19.08
N VAL A 54 -10.37 13.00 19.10
CA VAL A 54 -8.95 13.32 18.83
C VAL A 54 -8.26 13.50 20.17
N VAL A 55 -7.24 12.69 20.44
CA VAL A 55 -6.46 12.77 21.69
C VAL A 55 -5.31 13.75 21.50
N ASP A 56 -4.47 13.46 20.49
CA ASP A 56 -3.31 14.26 20.11
C ASP A 56 -3.13 14.23 18.57
N GLY A 57 -2.05 14.83 18.07
CA GLY A 57 -1.81 14.93 16.64
C GLY A 57 -1.61 13.57 15.95
N ASP A 58 -1.07 12.57 16.65
CA ASP A 58 -0.86 11.19 16.17
C ASP A 58 -1.88 10.18 16.73
N THR A 59 -2.70 10.55 17.72
CA THR A 59 -3.50 9.60 18.52
C THR A 59 -4.99 9.95 18.51
N ARG A 60 -5.85 8.97 18.19
CA ARG A 60 -7.32 9.15 18.07
C ARG A 60 -8.07 7.94 18.61
N GLU A 61 -9.31 8.14 19.07
CA GLU A 61 -10.26 7.04 19.25
C GLU A 61 -11.13 6.89 18.00
N VAL A 62 -11.26 5.65 17.54
CA VAL A 62 -11.98 5.28 16.32
C VAL A 62 -13.02 4.23 16.66
N GLU A 63 -14.28 4.49 16.28
CA GLU A 63 -15.35 3.50 16.31
C GLU A 63 -15.36 2.72 14.98
N PHE A 64 -15.22 1.41 15.07
CA PHE A 64 -15.25 0.48 13.94
C PHE A 64 -16.68 0.02 13.62
N PRO A 65 -16.93 -0.60 12.46
CA PRO A 65 -18.27 -1.06 12.07
C PRO A 65 -18.91 -2.09 13.01
N ASN A 66 -18.10 -2.81 13.80
CA ASN A 66 -18.58 -3.71 14.85
C ASN A 66 -19.04 -2.97 16.13
N GLY A 67 -18.92 -1.63 16.18
CA GLY A 67 -19.21 -0.79 17.34
C GLY A 67 -18.11 -0.76 18.40
N GLU A 68 -16.96 -1.38 18.14
CA GLU A 68 -15.80 -1.32 19.02
C GLU A 68 -15.10 0.04 18.88
N VAL A 69 -14.71 0.63 20.01
CA VAL A 69 -13.96 1.88 20.06
C VAL A 69 -12.56 1.59 20.56
N ASP A 70 -11.57 1.85 19.71
CA ASP A 70 -10.16 1.65 20.04
C ASP A 70 -9.35 2.93 19.89
N THR A 71 -8.24 2.99 20.64
CA THR A 71 -7.22 4.04 20.47
C THR A 71 -6.23 3.64 19.39
N VAL A 72 -6.14 4.45 18.32
CA VAL A 72 -5.26 4.26 17.17
C VAL A 72 -4.16 5.32 17.17
N ARG A 73 -2.92 4.88 16.88
CA ARG A 73 -1.75 5.75 16.75
C ARG A 73 -1.16 5.71 15.34
N LEU A 74 -0.65 6.86 14.88
CA LEU A 74 -0.01 6.96 13.58
C LEU A 74 1.44 6.49 13.67
N LEU A 75 1.75 5.41 12.94
CA LEU A 75 3.11 4.89 12.88
C LEU A 75 4.05 5.89 12.20
N GLY A 76 5.19 6.17 12.83
CA GLY A 76 6.22 7.08 12.30
C GLY A 76 5.91 8.57 12.49
N VAL A 77 4.80 8.90 13.14
CA VAL A 77 4.47 10.27 13.56
C VAL A 77 4.62 10.35 15.08
N ASP A 78 5.26 11.41 15.55
CA ASP A 78 5.44 11.70 16.97
C ASP A 78 5.01 13.15 17.20
N THR A 79 4.07 13.37 18.10
CA THR A 79 3.49 14.70 18.35
C THR A 79 3.62 15.10 19.82
N PRO A 80 3.70 16.40 20.14
CA PRO A 80 3.66 16.83 21.53
C PRO A 80 2.39 16.32 22.21
N GLU A 81 2.56 15.66 23.34
CA GLU A 81 1.47 15.09 24.12
C GLU A 81 0.73 16.18 24.91
N THR A 82 -0.60 16.12 24.93
CA THR A 82 -1.40 16.93 25.85
C THR A 82 -1.49 16.22 27.19
N SER A 83 -1.13 16.91 28.27
CA SER A 83 -1.45 16.40 29.61
C SER A 83 -2.94 16.60 29.85
N VAL A 84 -3.70 15.51 29.87
CA VAL A 84 -4.98 15.49 30.59
C VAL A 84 -4.65 15.63 32.07
N GLY A 85 -4.56 16.87 32.53
CA GLY A 85 -4.35 17.21 33.93
C GLY A 85 -5.33 16.44 34.82
N SER A 86 -4.77 15.78 35.82
CA SER A 86 -5.48 15.03 36.87
C SER A 86 -6.42 15.90 37.70
#